data_AF-A0A8J2FUX8-F1
#
_entry.id   AF-A0A8J2FUX8-F1
#
_cell.length_a   1.000
_cell.length_b   1.000
_cell.length_c   1.000
_cell.angle_alpha   90.00
_cell.angle_beta   90.00
_cell.angle_gamma   90.00
#
_symmetry.space_group_name_H-M   'P 1'
#
loop_
_entity.id
_entity.type
_entity.pdbx_description
1 polymer ?
#
loop_
_entity_poly.entity_id
_entity_poly.type
_entity_poly.pdbx_seq_one_letter_code
_entity_poly.pdbx_strand_id
1 'polypeptide(L)'
;MRRFVTGFLFVLAPWSLQGGIAPYTERPAVDFDHVLKLLEPYGHWERDSQNHWVYRPAQKDYQPMTRGRWHYTDFGWYWEGEEPFSWATDHYGYWVLQADGRWVWRAGSQWHPACVRWAKSGDYVGWSPCRVVADQDRPPEPLQESEDERRWRFLSQKIFWQRVDPAVLAGRLETRDLLEKASPLCHTLVLWRPILRPGPDPKELARSPGGGWQAFSLFSLPSLEHPLPTDRPQGIFAYRPRILQDDDGIQRRISYWQRSSPEVDSHSVSPALAGRPRGETPPTEKPPRRTPLLQFPAATNATKTAEGIRKASMP
;
A
#
# COMPACT_ATOMS: atom_id res chain seq x y z
N MET A 1 3.11 -79.88 17.39
CA MET A 1 2.14 -78.86 16.94
C MET A 1 1.77 -77.97 18.11
N ARG A 2 2.14 -76.68 18.07
CA ARG A 2 1.48 -75.59 18.82
C ARG A 2 2.01 -74.26 18.25
N ARG A 3 1.11 -73.50 17.64
CA ARG A 3 1.28 -72.14 17.11
C ARG A 3 0.93 -71.15 18.21
N PHE A 4 1.68 -70.06 18.36
CA PHE A 4 1.26 -68.79 18.96
C PHE A 4 2.07 -67.68 18.26
N VAL A 5 1.53 -67.08 17.20
CA VAL A 5 0.81 -65.79 17.16
C VAL A 5 1.70 -64.62 17.62
N THR A 6 2.36 -64.00 16.63
CA THR A 6 3.09 -62.74 16.74
C THR A 6 2.08 -61.59 16.83
N GLY A 7 2.01 -60.91 17.97
CA GLY A 7 1.22 -59.69 18.13
C GLY A 7 1.90 -58.51 17.44
N PHE A 8 1.28 -57.97 16.40
CA PHE A 8 1.66 -56.68 15.81
C PHE A 8 1.11 -55.55 16.69
N LEU A 9 2.00 -54.82 17.34
CA LEU A 9 1.68 -53.59 18.05
C LEU A 9 1.51 -52.46 17.02
N PHE A 10 0.27 -52.09 16.69
CA PHE A 10 0.00 -50.86 15.95
C PHE A 10 0.22 -49.67 16.89
N VAL A 11 1.38 -49.02 16.78
CA VAL A 11 1.58 -47.68 17.34
C VAL A 11 0.83 -46.71 16.45
N LEU A 12 -0.38 -46.33 16.87
CA LEU A 12 -1.06 -45.15 16.33
C LEU A 12 -0.22 -43.93 16.73
N ALA A 13 0.66 -43.48 15.83
CA ALA A 13 1.26 -42.17 15.96
C ALA A 13 0.13 -41.12 15.90
N PRO A 14 -0.10 -40.32 16.94
CA PRO A 14 -1.02 -39.21 16.82
C PRO A 14 -0.37 -38.23 15.85
N TRP A 15 -0.85 -38.19 14.61
CA TRP A 15 -0.64 -37.05 13.75
C TRP A 15 -1.36 -35.89 14.41
N SER A 16 -0.65 -35.19 15.28
CA SER A 16 -0.99 -33.83 15.65
C SER A 16 -0.82 -32.99 14.38
N LEU A 17 -1.86 -32.96 13.55
CA LEU A 17 -2.10 -31.87 12.63
C LEU A 17 -2.42 -30.65 13.49
N GLN A 18 -1.40 -30.09 14.15
CA GLN A 18 -1.37 -28.63 14.27
C GLN A 18 -1.27 -28.15 12.82
N GLY A 19 -2.43 -27.89 12.21
CA GLY A 19 -2.50 -26.98 11.08
C GLY A 19 -1.92 -25.67 11.58
N GLY A 20 -0.61 -25.50 11.43
CA GLY A 20 0.04 -24.24 11.73
C GLY A 20 -0.63 -23.21 10.86
N ILE A 21 -1.40 -22.30 11.47
CA ILE A 21 -1.84 -21.07 10.84
C ILE A 21 -0.57 -20.53 10.18
N ALA A 22 -0.51 -20.48 8.85
CA ALA A 22 0.65 -19.92 8.20
C ALA A 22 0.72 -18.46 8.67
N PRO A 23 1.69 -18.08 9.51
CA PRO A 23 1.70 -16.72 10.03
C PRO A 23 1.86 -15.79 8.82
N TYR A 24 1.07 -14.72 8.82
CA TYR A 24 1.07 -13.66 7.80
C TYR A 24 0.31 -13.93 6.49
N THR A 25 -0.63 -14.88 6.44
CA THR A 25 -1.57 -14.98 5.30
C THR A 25 -2.92 -14.32 5.60
N GLU A 26 -3.40 -14.46 6.85
CA GLU A 26 -4.68 -13.90 7.29
C GLU A 26 -4.67 -12.37 7.36
N ARG A 27 -5.80 -11.76 6.98
CA ARG A 27 -6.01 -10.32 7.04
C ARG A 27 -6.89 -9.99 8.26
N PRO A 28 -6.43 -9.12 9.18
CA PRO A 28 -7.28 -8.67 10.29
C PRO A 28 -8.47 -7.89 9.74
N ALA A 29 -9.63 -7.94 10.40
CA ALA A 29 -10.79 -7.14 10.04
C ALA A 29 -10.82 -5.86 10.87
N VAL A 30 -11.02 -4.70 10.23
CA VAL A 30 -11.02 -3.39 10.90
C VAL A 30 -12.17 -2.51 10.43
N ASP A 31 -12.59 -1.62 11.31
CA ASP A 31 -13.51 -0.53 10.98
C ASP A 31 -12.79 0.56 10.17
N PHE A 32 -13.49 1.19 9.22
CA PHE A 32 -12.97 2.32 8.46
C PHE A 32 -12.53 3.50 9.33
N ASP A 33 -13.01 3.61 10.56
CA ASP A 33 -12.53 4.56 11.57
C ASP A 33 -11.01 4.52 11.77
N HIS A 34 -10.36 3.37 11.56
CA HIS A 34 -8.91 3.27 11.60
C HIS A 34 -8.24 4.14 10.52
N VAL A 35 -8.81 4.14 9.31
CA VAL A 35 -8.35 4.98 8.19
C VAL A 35 -8.70 6.45 8.43
N LEU A 36 -9.89 6.72 8.99
CA LEU A 36 -10.29 8.10 9.33
C LEU A 36 -9.28 8.74 10.29
N LYS A 37 -8.97 8.07 11.41
CA LYS A 37 -7.98 8.53 12.40
C LYS A 37 -6.57 8.69 11.82
N LEU A 38 -6.15 7.74 10.98
CA LEU A 38 -4.84 7.80 10.33
C LEU A 38 -4.67 9.05 9.44
N LEU A 39 -5.75 9.48 8.79
CA LEU A 39 -5.72 10.55 7.80
C LEU A 39 -5.93 11.97 8.38
N GLU A 40 -6.40 12.09 9.62
CA GLU A 40 -6.66 13.40 10.27
C GLU A 40 -5.49 14.40 10.18
N PRO A 41 -4.22 14.02 10.43
CA PRO A 41 -3.13 15.00 10.42
C PRO A 41 -2.63 15.36 9.01
N TYR A 42 -3.06 14.66 7.95
CA TYR A 42 -2.48 14.79 6.61
C TYR A 42 -3.37 15.54 5.60
N GLY A 43 -4.60 15.91 5.99
CA GLY A 43 -5.60 16.43 5.07
C GLY A 43 -7.01 16.42 5.66
N HIS A 44 -8.00 16.66 4.81
CA HIS A 44 -9.39 16.76 5.22
C HIS A 44 -10.32 16.04 4.25
N TRP A 45 -11.52 15.70 4.72
CA TRP A 45 -12.58 15.17 3.86
C TRP A 45 -13.44 16.30 3.32
N GLU A 46 -13.84 16.20 2.05
CA GLU A 46 -14.74 17.15 1.40
C GLU A 46 -15.68 16.42 0.43
N ARG A 47 -16.68 17.13 -0.08
CA ARG A 47 -17.56 16.62 -1.13
C ARG A 47 -17.04 17.04 -2.50
N ASP A 48 -16.97 16.09 -3.42
CA ASP A 48 -16.72 16.39 -4.84
C ASP A 48 -17.97 16.96 -5.54
N SER A 49 -17.85 17.30 -6.82
CA SER A 49 -18.97 17.82 -7.63
C SER A 49 -20.12 16.82 -7.82
N GLN A 50 -19.90 15.55 -7.55
CA GLN A 50 -20.91 14.48 -7.59
C GLN A 50 -21.46 14.16 -6.19
N ASN A 51 -21.13 14.99 -5.19
CA ASN A 51 -21.52 14.82 -3.80
C ASN A 51 -21.02 13.51 -3.17
N HIS A 52 -19.88 12.97 -3.61
CA HIS A 52 -19.18 11.89 -2.90
C HIS A 52 -18.18 12.47 -1.91
N TRP A 53 -18.01 11.82 -0.75
CA TRP A 53 -16.88 12.12 0.13
C TRP A 53 -15.58 11.66 -0.51
N VAL A 54 -14.66 12.60 -0.62
CA VAL A 54 -13.28 12.41 -1.07
C VAL A 54 -12.33 13.01 -0.05
N TYR A 55 -11.15 12.43 0.07
CA TYR A 55 -10.09 12.94 0.95
C TYR A 55 -9.14 13.82 0.15
N ARG A 56 -8.87 15.02 0.66
CA ARG A 56 -7.94 15.97 0.06
C ARG A 56 -6.71 16.14 0.96
N PRO A 57 -5.51 15.76 0.48
CA PRO A 57 -4.27 16.03 1.18
C PRO A 57 -4.04 17.54 1.41
N ALA A 58 -3.51 17.88 2.58
CA ALA A 58 -3.20 19.27 2.94
C ALA A 58 -2.07 19.86 2.08
N GLN A 59 -1.09 19.03 1.69
CA GLN A 59 -0.01 19.44 0.80
C GLN A 59 -0.56 19.74 -0.60
N LYS A 60 -0.40 20.99 -1.05
CA LYS A 60 -0.95 21.47 -2.34
C LYS A 60 -0.40 20.72 -3.54
N ASP A 61 0.91 20.46 -3.54
CA ASP A 61 1.61 19.78 -4.63
C ASP A 61 1.70 18.26 -4.43
N TYR A 62 0.85 17.70 -3.54
CA TYR A 62 0.83 16.26 -3.32
C TYR A 62 0.48 15.52 -4.60
N GLN A 63 1.24 14.46 -4.88
CA GLN A 63 1.02 13.59 -6.02
C GLN A 63 1.14 12.14 -5.54
N PRO A 64 0.11 11.31 -5.78
CA PRO A 64 0.11 9.93 -5.33
C PRO A 64 1.19 9.11 -6.05
N MET A 65 1.71 8.10 -5.35
CA MET A 65 2.61 7.10 -5.93
C MET A 65 3.87 7.72 -6.58
N THR A 66 4.46 8.71 -5.90
CA THR A 66 5.71 9.38 -6.33
C THR A 66 6.89 9.17 -5.37
N ARG A 67 6.64 8.65 -4.16
CA ARG A 67 7.66 8.29 -3.17
C ARG A 67 7.44 6.86 -2.69
N GLY A 68 8.31 5.93 -3.10
CA GLY A 68 8.11 4.52 -2.81
C GLY A 68 8.84 3.60 -3.76
N ARG A 69 8.37 2.35 -3.85
CA ARG A 69 8.95 1.32 -4.73
C ARG A 69 7.88 0.45 -5.36
N TRP A 70 8.15 0.04 -6.59
CA TRP A 70 7.40 -1.00 -7.27
C TRP A 70 8.02 -2.37 -6.98
N HIS A 71 7.20 -3.29 -6.48
CA HIS A 71 7.58 -4.70 -6.31
C HIS A 71 6.69 -5.56 -7.18
N TYR A 72 7.25 -6.54 -7.87
CA TYR A 72 6.43 -7.54 -8.54
C TYR A 72 6.17 -8.70 -7.57
N THR A 73 4.91 -8.91 -7.24
CA THR A 73 4.46 -9.89 -6.25
C THR A 73 3.61 -11.01 -6.88
N ASP A 74 3.26 -12.01 -6.09
CA ASP A 74 2.24 -13.01 -6.42
C ASP A 74 0.84 -12.40 -6.72
N PHE A 75 0.59 -11.15 -6.30
CA PHE A 75 -0.60 -10.37 -6.67
C PHE A 75 -0.41 -9.49 -7.93
N GLY A 76 0.79 -9.46 -8.52
CA GLY A 76 1.18 -8.55 -9.62
C GLY A 76 2.01 -7.37 -9.11
N TRP A 77 2.06 -6.26 -9.86
CA TRP A 77 2.75 -5.05 -9.41
C TRP A 77 2.09 -4.48 -8.16
N TYR A 78 2.88 -4.37 -7.10
CA TYR A 78 2.55 -3.80 -5.80
C TYR A 78 3.32 -2.51 -5.60
N TRP A 79 2.63 -1.47 -5.16
CA TRP A 79 3.25 -0.21 -4.76
C TRP A 79 3.52 -0.20 -3.25
N GLU A 80 4.78 -0.09 -2.86
CA GLU A 80 5.20 0.17 -1.47
C GLU A 80 5.46 1.67 -1.34
N GLY A 81 4.44 2.46 -0.97
CA GLY A 81 4.59 3.89 -0.73
C GLY A 81 5.18 4.19 0.65
N GLU A 82 5.79 5.36 0.76
CA GLU A 82 6.49 5.80 1.98
C GLU A 82 5.62 6.69 2.87
N GLU A 83 4.52 7.20 2.33
CA GLU A 83 3.55 7.94 3.10
C GLU A 83 2.94 7.05 4.19
N PRO A 84 2.78 7.55 5.43
CA PRO A 84 2.20 6.77 6.54
C PRO A 84 0.81 6.19 6.24
N PHE A 85 0.09 6.81 5.31
CA PHE A 85 -1.24 6.42 4.88
C PHE A 85 -1.27 5.65 3.55
N SER A 86 -0.12 5.39 2.91
CA SER A 86 -0.03 4.71 1.61
C SER A 86 -0.69 3.33 1.62
N TRP A 87 -0.51 2.55 2.70
CA TRP A 87 -1.14 1.23 2.85
C TRP A 87 -2.67 1.28 2.67
N ALA A 88 -3.29 2.42 3.03
CA ALA A 88 -4.70 2.68 2.86
C ALA A 88 -4.98 3.31 1.48
N THR A 89 -4.46 4.50 1.21
CA THR A 89 -4.90 5.31 0.06
C THR A 89 -4.50 4.75 -1.29
N ASP A 90 -3.38 4.03 -1.35
CA ASP A 90 -2.86 3.51 -2.61
C ASP A 90 -3.46 2.14 -2.97
N HIS A 91 -4.17 1.52 -2.03
CA HIS A 91 -4.68 0.15 -2.15
C HIS A 91 -6.18 -0.02 -1.91
N TYR A 92 -6.86 0.92 -1.23
CA TYR A 92 -8.29 0.84 -0.89
C TYR A 92 -9.08 1.97 -1.54
N GLY A 93 -9.42 1.82 -2.82
CA GLY A 93 -10.02 2.90 -3.61
C GLY A 93 -9.05 3.43 -4.64
N TYR A 94 -9.13 4.73 -4.98
CA TYR A 94 -8.31 5.29 -6.04
C TYR A 94 -8.16 6.81 -5.95
N TRP A 95 -7.04 7.32 -6.47
CA TRP A 95 -6.79 8.75 -6.59
C TRP A 95 -7.42 9.33 -7.87
N VAL A 96 -7.95 10.54 -7.76
CA VAL A 96 -8.59 11.30 -8.84
C VAL A 96 -7.98 12.69 -8.89
N LEU A 97 -7.56 13.12 -10.09
CA LEU A 97 -7.13 14.49 -10.32
C LEU A 97 -8.36 15.37 -10.61
N GLN A 98 -8.59 16.36 -9.76
CA GLN A 98 -9.69 17.33 -9.89
C GLN A 98 -9.35 18.44 -10.89
N ALA A 99 -10.36 19.19 -11.32
CA ALA A 99 -10.22 20.27 -12.31
C ALA A 99 -9.28 21.41 -11.83
N ASP A 100 -9.19 21.61 -10.52
CA ASP A 100 -8.27 22.56 -9.88
C ASP A 100 -6.80 22.08 -9.88
N GLY A 101 -6.51 20.92 -10.47
CA GLY A 101 -5.18 20.34 -10.56
C GLY A 101 -4.71 19.64 -9.28
N ARG A 102 -5.58 19.45 -8.29
CA ARG A 102 -5.23 18.77 -7.03
C ARG A 102 -5.75 17.34 -7.01
N TRP A 103 -4.98 16.46 -6.36
CA TRP A 103 -5.38 15.07 -6.16
C TRP A 103 -6.31 14.94 -4.97
N VAL A 104 -7.37 14.16 -5.15
CA VAL A 104 -8.25 13.70 -4.08
C VAL A 104 -8.34 12.18 -4.12
N TRP A 105 -8.47 11.54 -2.97
CA TRP A 105 -8.64 10.10 -2.87
C TRP A 105 -10.12 9.76 -2.65
N ARG A 106 -10.64 8.83 -3.45
CA ARG A 106 -11.95 8.22 -3.22
C ARG A 106 -11.73 6.86 -2.59
N ALA A 107 -12.14 6.74 -1.33
CA ALA A 107 -12.01 5.51 -0.56
C ALA A 107 -12.85 4.36 -1.14
N GLY A 108 -12.33 3.14 -1.04
CA GLY A 108 -13.01 1.89 -1.37
C GLY A 108 -12.72 0.80 -0.35
N SER A 109 -13.53 -0.24 -0.33
CA SER A 109 -13.46 -1.34 0.64
C SER A 109 -12.52 -2.47 0.21
N GLN A 110 -12.29 -2.62 -1.09
CA GLN A 110 -11.51 -3.71 -1.67
C GLN A 110 -10.03 -3.33 -1.77
N TRP A 111 -9.17 -4.28 -1.43
CA TRP A 111 -7.72 -4.12 -1.53
C TRP A 111 -7.23 -4.52 -2.92
N HIS A 112 -6.37 -3.70 -3.51
CA HIS A 112 -5.62 -4.01 -4.73
C HIS A 112 -4.13 -3.73 -4.56
N PRO A 113 -3.24 -4.52 -5.19
CA PRO A 113 -1.79 -4.31 -5.09
C PRO A 113 -1.36 -2.98 -5.72
N ALA A 114 -2.07 -2.53 -6.76
CA ALA A 114 -1.90 -1.22 -7.36
C ALA A 114 -3.19 -0.76 -8.03
N CYS A 115 -3.62 0.47 -7.71
CA CYS A 115 -4.76 1.12 -8.34
C CYS A 115 -4.31 2.07 -9.45
N VAL A 116 -3.63 1.53 -10.46
CA VAL A 116 -3.09 2.29 -11.59
C VAL A 116 -3.36 1.60 -12.92
N ARG A 117 -3.34 2.40 -13.98
CA ARG A 117 -3.13 1.94 -15.34
C ARG A 117 -1.69 2.23 -15.76
N TRP A 118 -1.21 1.46 -16.71
CA TRP A 118 0.17 1.48 -17.16
C TRP A 118 0.30 1.91 -18.61
N ALA A 119 1.40 2.57 -18.92
CA ALA A 119 1.78 2.92 -20.28
C ALA A 119 3.26 2.67 -20.51
N LYS A 120 3.65 2.47 -21.77
CA LYS A 120 5.04 2.41 -22.21
C LYS A 120 5.26 3.44 -23.29
N SER A 121 6.38 4.16 -23.22
CA SER A 121 6.81 5.09 -24.26
C SER A 121 8.33 5.00 -24.37
N GLY A 122 8.82 4.35 -25.44
CA GLY A 122 10.24 3.99 -25.57
C GLY A 122 10.76 3.21 -24.36
N ASP A 123 11.83 3.72 -23.75
CA ASP A 123 12.48 3.16 -22.56
C ASP A 123 11.85 3.62 -21.23
N TYR A 124 10.69 4.27 -21.27
CA TYR A 124 9.98 4.73 -20.08
C TYR A 124 8.76 3.86 -19.78
N VAL A 125 8.51 3.66 -18.49
CA VAL A 125 7.28 3.08 -17.95
C VAL A 125 6.49 4.20 -17.28
N GLY A 126 5.24 4.33 -17.68
CA GLY A 126 4.28 5.28 -17.15
C GLY A 126 3.24 4.61 -16.26
N TRP A 127 2.81 5.27 -15.19
CA TRP A 127 1.62 4.91 -14.44
C TRP A 127 0.74 6.13 -14.17
N SER A 128 -0.56 5.89 -14.11
CA SER A 128 -1.58 6.88 -13.73
C SER A 128 -2.55 6.19 -12.77
N PRO A 129 -2.81 6.77 -11.58
CA PRO A 129 -3.87 6.28 -10.71
C PRO A 129 -5.20 6.18 -11.44
N CYS A 130 -5.92 5.09 -11.21
CA CYS A 130 -7.25 4.87 -11.77
C CYS A 130 -8.05 3.91 -10.88
N ARG A 131 -9.37 3.87 -11.10
CA ARG A 131 -10.21 2.83 -10.51
C ARG A 131 -9.80 1.47 -11.09
N VAL A 132 -9.65 0.46 -10.23
CA VAL A 132 -9.45 -0.91 -10.68
C VAL A 132 -10.78 -1.46 -11.19
N VAL A 133 -10.79 -1.96 -12.42
CA VAL A 133 -11.94 -2.67 -13.01
C VAL A 133 -11.77 -4.16 -12.69
N ALA A 134 -12.88 -4.84 -12.37
CA ALA A 134 -12.86 -6.22 -11.88
C ALA A 134 -12.35 -7.26 -12.90
N ASP A 135 -12.38 -6.94 -14.20
CA ASP A 135 -11.94 -7.83 -15.27
C ASP A 135 -10.46 -7.58 -15.61
N GLN A 136 -9.56 -8.32 -14.95
CA GLN A 136 -8.11 -8.21 -15.17
C GLN A 136 -7.61 -9.04 -16.36
N ASP A 137 -8.44 -9.91 -16.92
CA ASP A 137 -8.08 -10.72 -18.10
C ASP A 137 -8.36 -9.96 -19.41
N ARG A 138 -9.09 -8.83 -19.34
CA ARG A 138 -9.29 -7.93 -20.48
C ARG A 138 -8.00 -7.14 -20.79
N PRO A 139 -7.67 -6.95 -22.09
CA PRO A 139 -6.65 -5.99 -22.49
C PRO A 139 -6.90 -4.60 -21.89
N PRO A 140 -5.84 -3.88 -21.48
CA PRO A 140 -6.01 -2.53 -20.98
C PRO A 140 -6.65 -1.64 -22.06
N GLU A 141 -7.60 -0.80 -21.64
CA GLU A 141 -8.24 0.17 -22.53
C GLU A 141 -7.19 1.06 -23.20
N PRO A 142 -7.33 1.41 -24.49
CA PRO A 142 -6.45 2.34 -25.17
C PRO A 142 -6.31 3.67 -24.41
N LEU A 143 -5.13 4.27 -24.48
CA LEU A 143 -4.94 5.64 -24.00
C LEU A 143 -5.76 6.59 -24.89
N GLN A 144 -6.43 7.57 -24.29
CA GLN A 144 -7.18 8.57 -25.05
C GLN A 144 -6.20 9.58 -25.67
N GLU A 145 -6.53 10.18 -26.81
CA GLU A 145 -5.65 11.18 -27.46
C GLU A 145 -5.38 12.42 -26.59
N SER A 146 -6.26 12.71 -25.61
CA SER A 146 -6.19 13.87 -24.74
C SER A 146 -5.99 13.52 -23.26
N GLU A 147 -5.07 12.58 -22.98
CA GLU A 147 -4.67 12.32 -21.60
C GLU A 147 -4.02 13.56 -20.96
N ASP A 148 -4.52 13.94 -19.78
CA ASP A 148 -3.92 15.02 -18.98
C ASP A 148 -2.56 14.58 -18.43
N GLU A 149 -1.48 15.26 -18.84
CA GLU A 149 -0.11 14.92 -18.46
C GLU A 149 0.11 14.96 -16.94
N ARG A 150 -0.70 15.74 -16.20
CA ARG A 150 -0.60 15.84 -14.74
C ARG A 150 -1.01 14.55 -14.03
N ARG A 151 -1.74 13.65 -14.71
CA ARG A 151 -2.18 12.35 -14.19
C ARG A 151 -1.09 11.28 -14.24
N TRP A 152 -0.08 11.48 -15.07
CA TRP A 152 0.90 10.46 -15.41
C TRP A 152 2.25 10.70 -14.76
N ARG A 153 2.90 9.61 -14.35
CA ARG A 153 4.30 9.60 -13.92
C ARG A 153 5.05 8.65 -14.82
N PHE A 154 6.13 9.12 -15.44
CA PHE A 154 7.02 8.27 -16.23
C PHE A 154 8.38 8.16 -15.55
N LEU A 155 8.93 6.96 -15.60
CA LEU A 155 10.25 6.61 -15.07
C LEU A 155 10.99 5.75 -16.09
N SER A 156 12.30 5.95 -16.23
CA SER A 156 13.11 5.10 -17.10
C SER A 156 13.13 3.66 -16.58
N GLN A 157 12.95 2.69 -17.49
CA GLN A 157 13.01 1.26 -17.20
C GLN A 157 14.30 0.84 -16.50
N LYS A 158 15.42 1.51 -16.81
CA LYS A 158 16.75 1.23 -16.25
C LYS A 158 16.82 1.39 -14.73
N ILE A 159 15.98 2.26 -14.16
CA ILE A 159 15.95 2.56 -12.73
C ILE A 159 14.63 2.18 -12.07
N PHE A 160 13.75 1.46 -12.77
CA PHE A 160 12.40 1.15 -12.30
C PHE A 160 12.37 0.34 -10.98
N TRP A 161 13.40 -0.46 -10.71
CA TRP A 161 13.55 -1.21 -9.46
C TRP A 161 14.07 -0.40 -8.28
N GLN A 162 14.50 0.83 -8.53
CA GLN A 162 15.02 1.68 -7.47
C GLN A 162 13.86 2.32 -6.73
N ARG A 163 14.20 2.96 -5.61
CA ARG A 163 13.29 3.88 -4.95
C ARG A 163 12.90 4.99 -5.91
N VAL A 164 11.61 5.17 -6.10
CA VAL A 164 11.02 6.28 -6.82
C VAL A 164 11.00 7.49 -5.91
N ASP A 165 11.53 8.59 -6.43
CA ASP A 165 11.47 9.92 -5.82
C ASP A 165 11.01 10.91 -6.90
N PRO A 166 10.29 11.99 -6.56
CA PRO A 166 9.86 12.97 -7.55
C PRO A 166 11.00 13.52 -8.43
N ALA A 167 12.24 13.55 -7.93
CA ALA A 167 13.40 14.04 -8.68
C ALA A 167 13.83 13.13 -9.86
N VAL A 168 13.47 11.85 -9.86
CA VAL A 168 13.82 10.91 -10.94
C VAL A 168 12.69 10.70 -11.96
N LEU A 169 11.53 11.32 -11.71
CA LEU A 169 10.37 11.24 -12.60
C LEU A 169 10.51 12.24 -13.74
N ALA A 170 9.98 11.88 -14.91
CA ALA A 170 9.91 12.77 -16.05
C ALA A 170 9.18 14.07 -15.70
N GLY A 171 9.71 15.19 -16.16
CA GLY A 171 9.08 16.50 -15.97
C GLY A 171 7.73 16.61 -16.69
N ARG A 172 6.97 17.69 -16.45
CA ARG A 172 5.64 17.87 -17.07
C ARG A 172 5.67 17.87 -18.60
N LEU A 173 6.59 18.63 -19.21
CA LEU A 173 6.70 18.72 -20.68
C LEU A 173 7.17 17.40 -21.28
N GLU A 174 8.17 16.76 -20.67
CA GLU A 174 8.64 15.43 -21.07
C GLU A 174 7.53 14.38 -20.95
N THR A 175 6.73 14.41 -19.87
CA THR A 175 5.57 13.52 -19.69
C THR A 175 4.56 13.69 -20.81
N ARG A 176 4.28 14.93 -21.23
CA ARG A 176 3.39 15.19 -22.38
C ARG A 176 3.95 14.57 -23.66
N ASP A 177 5.23 14.80 -23.96
CA ASP A 177 5.87 14.29 -25.17
C ASP A 177 5.98 12.74 -25.16
N LEU A 178 6.10 12.13 -23.97
CA LEU A 178 6.05 10.68 -23.79
C LEU A 178 4.63 10.14 -24.02
N LEU A 179 3.60 10.84 -23.55
CA LEU A 179 2.20 10.42 -23.69
C LEU A 179 1.73 10.38 -25.13
N GLU A 180 2.17 11.33 -25.97
CA GLU A 180 1.86 11.34 -27.40
C GLU A 180 2.28 10.06 -28.13
N LYS A 181 3.27 9.35 -27.60
CA LYS A 181 3.85 8.12 -28.17
C LYS A 181 3.53 6.87 -27.34
N ALA A 182 2.76 7.05 -26.26
CA ALA A 182 2.56 6.01 -25.27
C ALA A 182 1.51 5.00 -25.74
N SER A 183 1.71 3.73 -25.37
CA SER A 183 0.72 2.67 -25.54
C SER A 183 0.41 2.00 -24.20
N PRO A 184 -0.79 1.41 -24.02
CA PRO A 184 -1.11 0.63 -22.82
C PRO A 184 -0.08 -0.49 -22.60
N LEU A 185 0.34 -0.66 -21.35
CA LEU A 185 1.39 -1.62 -20.99
C LEU A 185 0.83 -2.80 -20.19
N CYS A 186 1.01 -3.99 -20.73
CA CYS A 186 0.73 -5.27 -20.11
C CYS A 186 1.77 -6.31 -20.52
N HIS A 187 1.85 -7.41 -19.78
CA HIS A 187 2.69 -8.56 -20.11
C HIS A 187 1.94 -9.86 -19.85
N THR A 188 2.43 -10.95 -20.43
CA THR A 188 1.85 -12.28 -20.24
C THR A 188 2.67 -13.05 -19.22
N LEU A 189 2.08 -13.31 -18.06
CA LEU A 189 2.65 -14.22 -17.07
C LEU A 189 2.26 -15.65 -17.44
N VAL A 190 3.24 -16.47 -17.81
CA VAL A 190 3.03 -17.90 -18.11
C VAL A 190 3.25 -18.72 -16.84
N LEU A 191 2.16 -19.25 -16.29
CA LEU A 191 2.17 -20.27 -15.22
C LEU A 191 1.81 -21.62 -15.87
N TRP A 192 0.71 -22.24 -15.42
CA TRP A 192 0.08 -23.37 -16.12
C TRP A 192 -0.79 -22.93 -17.31
N ARG A 193 -1.15 -21.64 -17.38
CA ARG A 193 -1.80 -20.97 -18.50
C ARG A 193 -1.18 -19.57 -18.70
N PRO A 194 -1.29 -18.97 -19.89
CA PRO A 194 -1.00 -17.55 -20.07
C PRO A 194 -2.05 -16.70 -19.33
N ILE A 195 -1.59 -15.73 -18.56
CA ILE A 195 -2.44 -14.75 -17.85
C ILE A 195 -1.96 -13.36 -18.23
N LEU A 196 -2.88 -12.53 -18.71
CA LEU A 196 -2.57 -11.14 -18.98
C LEU A 196 -2.44 -10.38 -17.67
N ARG A 197 -1.36 -9.61 -17.51
CA ARG A 197 -1.09 -8.82 -16.31
C ARG A 197 -0.79 -7.36 -16.70
N PRO A 198 -1.41 -6.38 -16.03
CA PRO A 198 -1.09 -4.97 -16.26
C PRO A 198 0.34 -4.65 -15.82
N GLY A 199 0.99 -3.71 -16.51
CA GLY A 199 2.34 -3.23 -16.19
C GLY A 199 3.47 -3.95 -16.94
N PRO A 200 4.72 -3.47 -16.76
CA PRO A 200 5.90 -4.00 -17.47
C PRO A 200 6.14 -5.47 -17.13
N ASP A 201 6.74 -6.21 -18.06
CA ASP A 201 7.23 -7.56 -17.77
C ASP A 201 8.40 -7.45 -16.78
N PRO A 202 8.30 -8.06 -15.59
CA PRO A 202 9.37 -7.99 -14.61
C PRO A 202 10.67 -8.66 -15.09
N LYS A 203 10.63 -9.54 -16.11
CA LYS A 203 11.83 -10.12 -16.72
C LYS A 203 12.59 -9.10 -17.59
N GLU A 204 11.88 -8.23 -18.30
CA GLU A 204 12.51 -7.15 -19.11
C GLU A 204 13.24 -6.15 -18.23
N LEU A 205 12.75 -5.98 -17.01
CA LEU A 205 13.34 -5.06 -16.07
C LEU A 205 14.55 -5.70 -15.35
N ALA A 206 14.60 -7.03 -15.14
CA ALA A 206 15.53 -7.69 -14.21
C ALA A 206 17.01 -7.28 -14.38
N ARG A 207 17.71 -7.07 -13.25
CA ARG A 207 19.09 -6.51 -13.18
C ARG A 207 20.18 -7.32 -13.90
N SER A 208 19.91 -8.56 -14.32
CA SER A 208 20.90 -9.40 -14.97
C SER A 208 20.25 -10.23 -16.09
N PRO A 209 20.72 -10.09 -17.34
CA PRO A 209 20.36 -11.01 -18.41
C PRO A 209 20.74 -12.43 -17.98
N GLY A 210 19.75 -13.31 -17.78
CA GLY A 210 19.97 -14.71 -17.41
C GLY A 210 19.91 -15.04 -15.91
N GLY A 211 19.70 -14.07 -15.02
CA GLY A 211 19.34 -14.34 -13.63
C GLY A 211 17.87 -14.73 -13.53
N GLY A 212 17.56 -15.86 -12.88
CA GLY A 212 16.17 -16.26 -12.64
C GLY A 212 15.42 -15.15 -11.90
N TRP A 213 14.41 -14.56 -12.54
CA TRP A 213 13.51 -13.63 -11.87
C TRP A 213 12.38 -14.41 -11.18
N GLN A 214 12.04 -14.03 -9.95
CA GLN A 214 10.93 -14.58 -9.18
C GLN A 214 10.09 -13.47 -8.56
N ALA A 215 8.78 -13.65 -8.55
CA ALA A 215 7.85 -12.77 -7.84
C ALA A 215 8.05 -12.87 -6.33
N PHE A 216 7.98 -11.74 -5.64
CA PHE A 216 7.96 -11.72 -4.18
C PHE A 216 6.63 -12.28 -3.65
N SER A 217 6.66 -13.00 -2.53
CA SER A 217 5.44 -13.35 -1.80
C SER A 217 4.98 -12.14 -0.98
N LEU A 218 3.72 -11.74 -1.14
CA LEU A 218 3.12 -10.66 -0.36
C LEU A 218 2.35 -11.21 0.84
N PHE A 219 2.87 -10.91 2.03
CA PHE A 219 2.33 -11.32 3.32
C PHE A 219 1.51 -10.20 3.99
N SER A 220 0.54 -10.61 4.80
CA SER A 220 -0.36 -9.75 5.57
C SER A 220 0.18 -9.56 6.99
N LEU A 221 0.48 -8.33 7.39
CA LEU A 221 0.78 -8.01 8.79
C LEU A 221 -0.52 -7.97 9.62
N PRO A 222 -0.50 -8.45 10.88
CA PRO A 222 -1.67 -8.45 11.77
C PRO A 222 -2.00 -7.05 12.32
N SER A 223 -1.01 -6.15 12.36
CA SER A 223 -1.19 -4.74 12.74
C SER A 223 -0.13 -3.88 12.05
N LEU A 224 -0.37 -2.57 11.97
CA LEU A 224 0.58 -1.63 11.38
C LEU A 224 1.91 -1.55 12.16
N GLU A 225 1.87 -1.76 13.48
CA GLU A 225 3.02 -1.71 14.37
C GLU A 225 3.74 -3.07 14.52
N HIS A 226 3.26 -4.10 13.83
CA HIS A 226 3.83 -5.44 13.94
C HIS A 226 5.28 -5.44 13.41
N PRO A 227 6.27 -5.91 14.19
CA PRO A 227 7.66 -5.93 13.74
C PRO A 227 7.83 -6.85 12.53
N LEU A 228 8.64 -6.41 11.56
CA LEU A 228 8.91 -7.18 10.36
C LEU A 228 9.61 -8.50 10.70
N PRO A 229 9.15 -9.65 10.17
CA PRO A 229 9.80 -10.92 10.40
C PRO A 229 11.19 -10.96 9.77
N THR A 230 12.19 -11.43 10.54
CA THR A 230 13.58 -11.53 10.07
C THR A 230 13.90 -12.87 9.42
N ASP A 231 13.03 -13.87 9.58
CA ASP A 231 13.18 -15.25 9.09
C ASP A 231 12.77 -15.42 7.61
N ARG A 232 12.20 -14.38 6.98
CA ARG A 232 11.71 -14.41 5.59
C ARG A 232 12.24 -13.21 4.78
N PRO A 233 13.54 -13.19 4.43
CA PRO A 233 14.18 -12.04 3.78
C PRO A 233 13.69 -11.76 2.35
N GLN A 234 12.96 -12.69 1.72
CA GLN A 234 12.38 -12.53 0.38
C GLN A 234 10.86 -12.24 0.40
N GLY A 235 10.27 -12.00 1.58
CA GLY A 235 8.86 -11.64 1.71
C GLY A 235 8.66 -10.12 1.69
N ILE A 236 7.61 -9.65 1.01
CA ILE A 236 7.08 -8.30 1.23
C ILE A 236 5.98 -8.41 2.27
N PHE A 237 6.01 -7.57 3.30
CA PHE A 237 5.05 -7.59 4.40
C PHE A 237 4.26 -6.29 4.40
N ALA A 238 2.96 -6.38 4.11
CA ALA A 238 2.08 -5.23 4.04
C ALA A 238 0.95 -5.35 5.07
N TYR A 239 0.64 -4.25 5.75
CA TYR A 239 -0.60 -4.16 6.51
C TYR A 239 -1.77 -3.95 5.56
N ARG A 240 -2.57 -5.01 5.37
CA ARG A 240 -3.71 -5.02 4.45
C ARG A 240 -4.96 -5.58 5.13
N PRO A 241 -5.59 -4.87 6.08
CA PRO A 241 -6.76 -5.36 6.79
C PRO A 241 -7.98 -5.49 5.88
N ARG A 242 -8.91 -6.39 6.16
CA ARG A 242 -10.23 -6.36 5.53
C ARG A 242 -11.06 -5.23 6.15
N ILE A 243 -11.49 -4.27 5.35
CA ILE A 243 -12.40 -3.21 5.81
C ILE A 243 -13.79 -3.82 5.99
N LEU A 244 -14.41 -3.58 7.15
CA LEU A 244 -15.73 -4.13 7.49
C LEU A 244 -16.87 -3.50 6.70
N GLN A 245 -16.74 -2.23 6.35
CA GLN A 245 -17.69 -1.49 5.54
C GLN A 245 -17.51 -1.79 4.04
N ASP A 246 -18.62 -1.83 3.32
CA ASP A 246 -18.65 -1.68 1.86
C ASP A 246 -18.46 -0.20 1.47
N ASP A 247 -18.39 0.07 0.16
CA ASP A 247 -18.12 1.42 -0.36
C ASP A 247 -19.18 2.45 0.12
N ASP A 248 -20.46 2.07 0.16
CA ASP A 248 -21.55 2.93 0.66
C ASP A 248 -21.49 3.10 2.19
N GLY A 249 -21.09 2.05 2.91
CA GLY A 249 -20.81 2.08 4.34
C GLY A 249 -19.68 3.04 4.68
N ILE A 250 -18.60 3.05 3.90
CA ILE A 250 -17.48 3.99 4.03
C ILE A 250 -17.98 5.43 3.89
N GLN A 251 -18.77 5.73 2.85
CA GLN A 251 -19.34 7.06 2.64
C GLN A 251 -20.22 7.51 3.81
N ARG A 252 -21.00 6.60 4.39
CA ARG A 252 -21.80 6.88 5.60
C ARG A 252 -20.91 7.12 6.83
N ARG A 253 -19.85 6.33 7.05
CA ARG A 253 -18.90 6.51 8.16
C ARG A 253 -18.22 7.88 8.09
N ILE A 254 -17.74 8.29 6.92
CA ILE A 254 -17.15 9.63 6.73
C ILE A 254 -18.18 10.71 7.06
N SER A 255 -19.42 10.58 6.60
CA SER A 255 -20.51 11.51 6.91
C SER A 255 -20.81 11.64 8.41
N TYR A 256 -20.74 10.54 9.16
CA TYR A 256 -20.87 10.58 10.62
C TYR A 256 -19.65 11.24 11.26
N TRP A 257 -18.45 10.85 10.84
CA TRP A 257 -17.19 11.41 11.35
C TRP A 257 -17.15 12.94 11.24
N GLN A 258 -17.48 13.48 10.06
CA GLN A 258 -17.48 14.92 9.81
C GLN A 258 -18.54 15.67 10.61
N ARG A 259 -19.65 15.03 10.99
CA ARG A 259 -20.67 15.62 11.87
C ARG A 259 -20.33 15.52 13.36
N SER A 260 -19.56 14.51 13.74
CA SER A 260 -19.12 14.28 15.12
C SER A 260 -17.78 14.94 15.45
N SER A 261 -17.03 15.41 14.46
CA SER A 261 -15.88 16.28 14.69
C SER A 261 -16.38 17.52 15.44
N PRO A 262 -15.88 17.81 16.64
CA PRO A 262 -16.30 18.99 17.36
C PRO A 262 -15.84 20.20 16.56
N GLU A 263 -16.74 20.83 15.82
CA GLU A 263 -16.69 22.28 15.75
C GLU A 263 -16.63 22.77 17.20
N VAL A 264 -15.66 23.63 17.50
CA VAL A 264 -15.65 24.42 18.73
C VAL A 264 -16.86 25.35 18.64
N ASP A 265 -18.03 24.81 18.93
CA ASP A 265 -19.28 25.52 18.91
C ASP A 265 -19.49 26.04 20.34
N SER A 266 -19.02 27.26 20.59
CA SER A 266 -19.12 27.94 21.88
C SER A 266 -20.57 28.25 22.30
N HIS A 267 -21.57 27.81 21.54
CA HIS A 267 -22.98 28.17 21.73
C HIS A 267 -23.94 26.98 21.59
N SER A 268 -23.73 25.91 22.36
CA SER A 268 -24.79 24.94 22.61
C SER A 268 -24.65 24.21 23.96
N VAL A 269 -24.62 24.98 25.06
CA VAL A 269 -24.91 24.40 26.38
C VAL A 269 -26.42 24.30 26.52
N SER A 270 -26.94 23.07 26.50
CA SER A 270 -28.32 22.79 26.90
C SER A 270 -28.53 23.19 28.37
N PRO A 271 -29.63 23.86 28.75
CA PRO A 271 -29.84 24.36 30.11
C PRO A 271 -30.22 23.26 31.14
N ALA A 272 -30.10 21.98 30.79
CA ALA A 272 -30.58 20.86 31.61
C ALA A 272 -29.66 20.47 32.80
N LEU A 273 -28.59 21.23 33.08
CA LEU A 273 -27.67 20.97 34.21
C LEU A 273 -27.42 22.20 35.11
N ALA A 274 -28.30 23.20 35.06
CA ALA A 274 -28.27 24.31 36.02
C ALA A 274 -28.92 23.89 37.35
N GLY A 275 -28.21 23.10 38.16
CA GLY A 275 -28.72 22.72 39.47
C GLY A 275 -27.81 21.81 40.27
N ARG A 276 -26.65 22.31 40.72
CA ARG A 276 -25.99 21.86 41.96
C ARG A 276 -24.97 22.92 42.43
N PRO A 277 -24.93 23.25 43.74
CA PRO A 277 -24.03 24.27 44.26
C PRO A 277 -22.57 23.82 44.22
N ARG A 278 -21.70 24.78 43.91
CA ARG A 278 -20.23 24.67 43.90
C ARG A 278 -19.71 24.37 45.30
N GLY A 279 -18.83 23.39 45.40
CA GLY A 279 -17.99 23.18 46.56
C GLY A 279 -17.19 21.90 46.43
N GLU A 280 -16.21 21.89 45.53
CA GLU A 280 -14.99 21.08 45.65
C GLU A 280 -14.07 21.36 44.44
N THR A 281 -12.86 21.84 44.72
CA THR A 281 -11.78 22.00 43.74
C THR A 281 -11.25 20.62 43.32
N PRO A 282 -11.20 20.28 42.02
CA PRO A 282 -10.53 19.06 41.57
C PRO A 282 -9.01 19.22 41.65
N PRO A 283 -8.25 18.14 41.94
CA PRO A 283 -6.81 18.21 42.08
C PRO A 283 -6.14 18.45 40.73
N THR A 284 -5.05 19.22 40.76
CA THR A 284 -4.23 19.60 39.59
C THR A 284 -3.50 18.38 39.04
N GLU A 285 -4.04 17.75 38.00
CA GLU A 285 -3.32 16.71 37.26
C GLU A 285 -2.40 17.36 36.22
N LYS A 286 -1.09 17.12 36.36
CA LYS A 286 -0.08 17.59 35.41
C LYS A 286 -0.32 16.93 34.04
N PRO A 287 -0.17 17.66 32.92
CA PRO A 287 -0.30 17.08 31.60
C PRO A 287 0.75 15.99 31.38
N PRO A 288 0.39 14.85 30.74
CA PRO A 288 1.35 13.81 30.44
C PRO A 288 2.44 14.36 29.50
N ARG A 289 3.70 14.06 29.84
CA ARG A 289 4.87 14.44 29.04
C ARG A 289 4.71 13.88 27.63
N ARG A 290 4.84 14.74 26.63
CA ARG A 290 4.98 14.37 25.22
C ARG A 290 6.13 13.38 25.06
N THR A 291 5.83 12.17 24.65
CA THR A 291 6.82 11.21 24.17
C THR A 291 7.40 11.73 22.84
N PRO A 292 8.73 11.74 22.63
CA PRO A 292 9.28 12.15 21.34
C PRO A 292 8.89 11.17 20.23
N LEU A 293 8.56 11.70 19.05
CA LEU A 293 8.40 10.93 17.82
C LEU A 293 9.69 10.13 17.55
N LEU A 294 9.54 8.82 17.33
CA LEU A 294 10.63 7.95 16.88
C LEU A 294 11.15 8.47 15.53
N GLN A 295 12.38 8.99 15.54
CA GLN A 295 13.15 9.24 14.32
C GLN A 295 13.51 7.90 13.69
N PHE A 296 13.15 7.72 12.42
CA PHE A 296 13.63 6.61 11.61
C PHE A 296 15.16 6.73 11.43
N PRO A 297 15.95 5.66 11.66
CA PRO A 297 17.38 5.72 11.38
C PRO A 297 17.61 5.79 9.87
N ALA A 298 18.39 6.80 9.44
CA ALA A 298 18.97 6.84 8.12
C ALA A 298 19.84 5.59 7.90
N ALA A 299 19.64 4.88 6.78
CA ALA A 299 20.49 3.77 6.40
C ALA A 299 21.92 4.30 6.17
N THR A 300 22.82 4.00 7.10
CA THR A 300 24.26 4.26 6.96
C THR A 300 24.82 3.39 5.85
N ASN A 301 25.45 4.03 4.86
CA ASN A 301 26.25 3.38 3.83
C ASN A 301 27.39 2.58 4.45
N ALA A 302 27.34 1.25 4.33
CA ALA A 302 28.49 0.38 4.57
C ALA A 302 29.29 0.26 3.26
N THR A 303 30.25 1.17 3.08
CA THR A 303 31.37 1.01 2.13
C THR A 303 32.64 0.78 2.94
N LYS A 304 33.46 -0.20 2.48
CA LYS A 304 34.71 -0.74 3.07
C LYS A 304 34.44 -1.90 4.05
N THR A 305 34.98 -3.10 3.89
CA THR A 305 36.36 -3.44 3.51
C THR A 305 36.40 -4.87 2.97
N ALA A 306 36.82 -5.07 1.72
CA ALA A 306 37.19 -6.37 1.17
C ALA A 306 38.64 -6.29 0.67
N GLU A 307 39.55 -6.18 1.61
CA GLU A 307 40.98 -6.39 1.40
C GLU A 307 41.49 -7.17 2.61
N GLY A 308 42.01 -8.37 2.38
CA GLY A 308 42.75 -9.10 3.40
C GLY A 308 42.33 -10.53 3.70
N ILE A 309 42.06 -11.38 2.70
CA ILE A 309 42.33 -12.83 2.86
C ILE A 309 42.96 -13.37 1.56
N ARG A 310 44.25 -13.12 1.42
CA ARG A 310 45.17 -13.96 0.63
C ARG A 310 46.44 -14.12 1.45
N LYS A 311 46.56 -15.25 2.15
CA LYS A 311 47.78 -16.08 2.24
C LYS A 311 47.69 -17.08 3.41
N ALA A 312 48.29 -18.24 3.15
CA ALA A 312 48.62 -19.37 4.02
C ALA A 312 47.49 -20.39 4.25
N SER A 313 47.67 -21.70 4.07
CA SER A 313 48.77 -22.51 3.51
C SER A 313 48.20 -23.91 3.28
N MET A 314 48.51 -24.54 2.14
CA MET A 314 48.78 -25.99 2.12
C MET A 314 50.26 -26.18 2.41
N PRO A 315 50.64 -27.27 3.09
CA PRO A 315 51.23 -28.39 2.36
C PRO A 315 50.30 -29.60 2.22
#